data_AF-A0A2H0LKS6-F1
#
_entry.id   AF-A0A2H0LKS6-F1
#
_cell.length_a   1.000
_cell.length_b   1.000
_cell.length_c   1.000
_cell.angle_alpha   90.00
_cell.angle_beta   90.00
_cell.angle_gamma   90.00
#
_symmetry.space_group_name_H-M   'P 1'
#
loop_
_entity.id
_entity.type
_entity.pdbx_description
1 polymer ?
#
loop_
_entity_poly.entity_id
_entity_poly.type
_entity_poly.pdbx_seq_one_letter_code
_entity_poly.pdbx_strand_id
1 'polypeptide(L)'
;MVGVIFCILFLGLWIPGVFSKTPTTESPETIANRVYNDIRVANELTAQAAKTLRLSDDQKSKEVAVHLYVEAGKLFEKSHHVLQALGPDHVPQADIDGSYEAMKTCIDAVNRIKQHM
;
A
#
# COMPACT_ATOMS: atom_id res chain seq x y z
N MET A 1 -33.60 -8.17 60.53
CA MET A 1 -32.80 -8.01 59.29
C MET A 1 -33.62 -7.16 58.34
N VAL A 2 -33.25 -5.88 58.24
CA VAL A 2 -33.97 -4.81 57.55
C VAL A 2 -33.14 -4.33 56.37
N GLY A 3 -33.80 -3.99 55.26
CA GLY A 3 -33.25 -3.29 54.09
C GLY A 3 -33.27 -4.19 52.85
N VAL A 4 -34.31 -4.29 52.02
CA VAL A 4 -35.28 -3.30 51.52
C VAL A 4 -34.62 -2.15 50.74
N ILE A 5 -34.60 -2.34 49.41
CA ILE A 5 -34.86 -1.34 48.35
C ILE A 5 -33.79 -0.25 48.13
N PHE A 6 -33.13 -0.35 46.97
CA PHE A 6 -32.63 0.80 46.20
C PHE A 6 -32.65 0.38 44.72
N CYS A 7 -33.80 0.47 44.03
CA CYS A 7 -34.20 1.65 43.24
C CYS A 7 -33.02 2.38 42.56
N ILE A 8 -32.50 1.81 41.48
CA ILE A 8 -31.88 2.58 40.39
C ILE A 8 -32.52 2.12 39.07
N LEU A 9 -33.83 2.35 38.99
CA LEU A 9 -34.48 2.74 37.73
C LEU A 9 -34.38 4.27 37.68
N PHE A 10 -34.18 4.80 36.47
CA PHE A 10 -34.03 6.21 36.09
C PHE A 10 -32.61 6.78 36.20
N LEU A 11 -31.91 6.88 35.05
CA LEU A 11 -31.58 8.17 34.41
C LEU A 11 -30.88 7.93 33.05
N GLY A 12 -31.59 8.24 31.95
CA GLY A 12 -31.11 8.61 30.61
C GLY A 12 -30.23 7.58 29.86
N LEU A 13 -30.70 6.84 28.85
CA LEU A 13 -31.38 7.29 27.64
C LEU A 13 -30.89 8.67 27.16
N TRP A 14 -29.75 8.69 26.46
CA TRP A 14 -29.38 9.54 25.30
C TRP A 14 -27.85 9.57 25.17
N ILE A 15 -27.27 8.56 24.51
CA ILE A 15 -26.03 8.79 23.75
C ILE A 15 -26.47 8.90 22.28
N PRO A 16 -26.79 10.12 21.79
CA PRO A 16 -27.01 10.32 20.38
C PRO A 16 -25.67 10.18 19.66
N GLY A 17 -25.65 9.41 18.58
CA GLY A 17 -24.52 9.41 17.67
C GLY A 17 -23.46 8.35 17.99
N VAL A 18 -23.86 7.08 17.99
CA VAL A 18 -23.02 6.09 17.35
C VAL A 18 -22.87 6.56 15.91
N PHE A 19 -21.80 7.31 15.64
CA PHE A 19 -21.29 7.52 14.29
C PHE A 19 -20.91 6.14 13.78
N SER A 20 -21.90 5.40 13.29
CA SER A 20 -21.68 4.39 12.28
C SER A 20 -21.02 5.15 11.13
N LYS A 21 -19.69 5.15 11.10
CA LYS A 21 -18.93 5.38 9.88
C LYS A 21 -19.51 4.37 8.91
N THR A 22 -20.49 4.80 8.12
CA THR A 22 -20.95 4.07 6.96
C THR A 22 -19.67 3.74 6.21
N PRO A 23 -19.34 2.46 5.98
CA PRO A 23 -18.22 2.13 5.12
C PRO A 23 -18.59 2.75 3.78
N THR A 24 -17.90 3.83 3.41
CA THR A 24 -18.00 4.38 2.08
C THR A 24 -17.45 3.29 1.19
N THR A 25 -18.34 2.51 0.60
CA THR A 25 -17.98 1.50 -0.39
C THR A 25 -17.41 2.27 -1.58
N GLU A 26 -16.09 2.49 -1.58
CA GLU A 26 -15.40 3.09 -2.71
C GLU A 26 -15.70 2.22 -3.93
N SER A 27 -16.04 2.84 -5.06
CA SER A 27 -16.28 2.08 -6.29
C SER A 27 -14.97 1.39 -6.73
N PRO A 28 -15.03 0.22 -7.37
CA PRO A 28 -13.85 -0.47 -7.91
C PRO A 28 -12.94 0.46 -8.73
N GLU A 29 -13.53 1.39 -9.48
CA GLU A 29 -12.80 2.37 -10.30
C GLU A 29 -12.03 3.38 -9.44
N THR A 30 -12.60 3.81 -8.31
CA THR A 30 -11.94 4.72 -7.36
C THR A 30 -10.72 4.04 -6.73
N ILE A 31 -10.87 2.77 -6.36
CA ILE A 31 -9.79 1.95 -5.82
C ILE A 31 -8.69 1.77 -6.88
N ALA A 32 -9.06 1.40 -8.11
CA ALA A 32 -8.12 1.24 -9.22
C ALA A 32 -7.33 2.53 -9.50
N ASN A 33 -8.00 3.69 -9.53
CA ASN A 33 -7.34 4.98 -9.73
C ASN A 33 -6.32 5.32 -8.63
N ARG A 34 -6.62 4.97 -7.37
CA ARG A 34 -5.67 5.11 -6.26
C ARG A 34 -4.45 4.21 -6.49
N VAL A 35 -4.65 2.98 -6.93
CA VAL A 35 -3.57 2.03 -7.21
C VAL A 35 -2.71 2.49 -8.40
N TYR A 36 -3.29 3.03 -9.46
CA TYR A 36 -2.50 3.56 -10.57
C TYR A 36 -1.61 4.74 -10.17
N ASN A 37 -2.02 5.54 -9.18
CA ASN A 37 -1.16 6.55 -8.59
C ASN A 37 0.01 5.93 -7.81
N ASP A 38 -0.22 4.85 -7.04
CA ASP A 38 0.86 4.13 -6.34
C ASP A 38 1.86 3.52 -7.34
N ILE A 39 1.38 2.93 -8.45
CA ILE A 39 2.20 2.41 -9.54
C ILE A 39 3.03 3.53 -10.19
N ARG A 40 2.44 4.71 -10.43
CA ARG A 40 3.18 5.86 -10.98
C ARG A 40 4.32 6.29 -10.04
N VAL A 41 4.03 6.42 -8.74
CA VAL A 41 5.05 6.77 -7.74
C VAL A 41 6.14 5.70 -7.67
N ALA A 42 5.79 4.42 -7.72
CA ALA A 42 6.74 3.32 -7.76
C ALA A 42 7.68 3.41 -8.97
N ASN A 43 7.14 3.72 -10.16
CA ASN A 43 7.94 3.95 -11.37
C ASN A 43 8.87 5.16 -11.25
N GLU A 44 8.45 6.23 -10.57
CA GLU A 44 9.31 7.38 -10.31
C GLU A 44 10.47 7.03 -9.37
N LEU A 45 10.22 6.20 -8.35
CA LEU A 45 11.24 5.69 -7.44
C LEU A 45 12.24 4.78 -8.15
N THR A 46 11.79 3.85 -9.00
CA THR A 46 12.70 2.99 -9.78
C THR A 46 13.57 3.80 -10.74
N ALA A 47 12.99 4.80 -11.41
CA ALA A 47 13.73 5.71 -12.29
C ALA A 47 14.79 6.52 -11.52
N GLN A 48 14.46 6.99 -10.32
CA GLN A 48 15.39 7.68 -9.43
C GLN A 48 16.52 6.74 -8.97
N ALA A 49 16.21 5.50 -8.59
CA ALA A 49 17.20 4.51 -8.19
C ALA A 49 18.20 4.22 -9.31
N ALA A 50 17.70 3.97 -10.53
CA ALA A 50 18.52 3.77 -11.72
C ALA A 50 19.39 4.99 -12.05
N LYS A 51 18.83 6.20 -11.92
CA LYS A 51 19.57 7.45 -12.13
C LYS A 51 20.68 7.62 -11.10
N THR A 52 20.45 7.31 -9.83
CA THR A 52 21.46 7.38 -8.77
C THR A 52 22.67 6.49 -9.09
N LEU A 53 22.44 5.23 -9.45
CA LEU A 53 23.50 4.28 -9.84
C LEU A 53 24.24 4.71 -11.11
N ARG A 54 23.56 5.40 -12.04
CA ARG A 54 24.20 5.91 -13.25
C ARG A 54 25.11 7.11 -12.96
N LEU A 55 24.79 7.92 -11.96
CA LEU A 55 25.55 9.13 -11.62
C LEU A 55 26.75 8.84 -10.73
N SER A 56 26.67 7.84 -9.85
CA SER A 56 27.79 7.40 -9.01
C SER A 56 27.67 5.93 -8.65
N ASP A 57 28.80 5.23 -8.63
CA ASP A 57 28.93 3.83 -8.19
C ASP A 57 29.51 3.69 -6.77
N ASP A 58 29.55 4.79 -6.00
CA ASP A 58 29.98 4.74 -4.61
C ASP A 58 28.98 3.98 -3.71
N GLN A 59 29.47 3.55 -2.55
CA GLN A 59 28.69 2.77 -1.58
C GLN A 59 27.40 3.49 -1.16
N LYS A 60 27.47 4.81 -0.95
CA LYS A 60 26.32 5.61 -0.53
C LYS A 60 25.23 5.63 -1.60
N SER A 61 25.63 5.73 -2.87
CA SER A 61 24.72 5.73 -4.02
C SER A 61 24.06 4.35 -4.19
N LYS A 62 24.80 3.26 -3.94
CA LYS A 62 24.24 1.90 -3.88
C LYS A 62 23.21 1.74 -2.76
N GLU A 63 23.50 2.24 -1.55
CA GLU A 63 22.56 2.22 -0.42
C GLU A 63 21.28 2.99 -0.71
N VAL A 64 21.40 4.20 -1.28
CA VAL A 64 20.24 5.02 -1.69
C VAL A 64 19.43 4.30 -2.76
N ALA A 65 20.08 3.72 -3.78
CA ALA A 65 19.39 2.99 -4.83
C ALA A 65 18.65 1.76 -4.28
N VAL A 66 19.26 1.01 -3.36
CA VAL A 66 18.60 -0.12 -2.68
C VAL A 66 17.35 0.35 -1.93
N HIS A 67 17.44 1.45 -1.18
CA HIS A 67 16.28 1.99 -0.46
C HIS A 67 15.13 2.35 -1.42
N LEU A 68 15.44 3.06 -2.50
CA LEU A 68 14.45 3.46 -3.50
C LEU A 68 13.80 2.25 -4.20
N TYR A 69 14.58 1.23 -4.59
CA TYR A 69 14.02 0.00 -5.17
C TYR A 69 13.15 -0.78 -4.17
N VAL A 70 13.50 -0.79 -2.88
CA VAL A 70 12.69 -1.43 -1.85
C VAL A 70 11.34 -0.72 -1.68
N GLU A 71 11.33 0.62 -1.64
CA GLU A 71 10.09 1.39 -1.54
C GLU A 71 9.20 1.20 -2.78
N ALA A 72 9.80 1.24 -3.98
CA ALA A 72 9.09 0.93 -5.22
C ALA A 72 8.50 -0.48 -5.21
N GLY A 73 9.28 -1.49 -4.79
CA GLY A 73 8.85 -2.88 -4.69
C GLY A 73 7.63 -3.06 -3.77
N LYS A 74 7.60 -2.38 -2.62
CA LYS A 74 6.45 -2.40 -1.70
C LYS A 74 5.19 -1.78 -2.31
N LEU A 75 5.34 -0.70 -3.08
CA LEU A 75 4.22 -0.08 -3.78
C LEU A 75 3.68 -0.98 -4.89
N PHE A 76 4.55 -1.64 -5.66
CA PHE A 76 4.13 -2.63 -6.65
C PHE A 76 3.46 -3.86 -6.02
N GLU A 77 4.00 -4.40 -4.93
CA GLU A 77 3.40 -5.51 -4.16
C GLU A 77 1.99 -5.14 -3.67
N LYS A 78 1.86 -3.99 -3.00
CA LYS A 78 0.57 -3.47 -2.54
C LYS A 78 -0.41 -3.31 -3.70
N SER A 79 0.05 -2.72 -4.81
CA SER A 79 -0.75 -2.49 -6.01
C SER A 79 -1.23 -3.82 -6.61
N HIS A 80 -0.35 -4.80 -6.74
CA HIS A 80 -0.66 -6.14 -7.23
C HIS A 80 -1.75 -6.80 -6.39
N HIS A 81 -1.64 -6.79 -5.07
CA HIS A 81 -2.66 -7.37 -4.19
C HIS A 81 -4.02 -6.70 -4.33
N VAL A 82 -4.07 -5.37 -4.48
CA VAL A 82 -5.34 -4.66 -4.67
C VAL A 82 -5.93 -4.96 -6.04
N LEU A 83 -5.14 -4.92 -7.12
CA LEU A 83 -5.62 -5.24 -8.47
C LEU A 83 -6.09 -6.70 -8.57
N GLN A 84 -5.36 -7.63 -7.95
CA GLN A 84 -5.74 -9.04 -7.88
C GLN A 84 -7.07 -9.22 -7.11
N ALA A 85 -7.27 -8.48 -6.02
CA ALA A 85 -8.52 -8.51 -5.26
C ALA A 85 -9.71 -7.91 -6.03
N LEU A 86 -9.47 -6.91 -6.89
CA LEU A 86 -10.47 -6.38 -7.81
C LEU A 86 -10.81 -7.40 -8.91
N GLY A 87 -9.81 -8.12 -9.42
CA GLY A 87 -10.00 -9.18 -10.40
C GLY A 87 -10.20 -8.69 -11.85
N PRO A 88 -10.18 -9.63 -12.81
CA PRO A 88 -10.17 -9.32 -14.24
C PRO A 88 -11.46 -8.68 -14.77
N ASP A 89 -12.55 -8.75 -14.01
CA ASP A 89 -13.83 -8.10 -14.35
C ASP A 89 -13.78 -6.57 -14.19
N HIS A 90 -12.83 -6.06 -13.40
CA HIS A 90 -12.69 -4.64 -13.07
C HIS A 90 -11.38 -4.02 -13.57
N VAL A 91 -10.31 -4.82 -13.67
CA VAL A 91 -9.00 -4.36 -14.13
C VAL A 91 -8.40 -5.35 -15.14
N PRO A 92 -7.66 -4.89 -16.17
CA PRO A 92 -6.98 -5.79 -17.10
C PRO A 92 -6.02 -6.75 -16.39
N GLN A 93 -6.02 -8.02 -16.78
CA GLN A 93 -5.05 -9.01 -16.27
C GLN A 93 -3.60 -8.56 -16.50
N ALA A 94 -3.34 -7.83 -17.58
CA ALA A 94 -2.02 -7.26 -17.88
C ALA A 94 -1.50 -6.31 -16.78
N ASP A 95 -2.39 -5.60 -16.08
CA ASP A 95 -2.01 -4.69 -14.99
C ASP A 95 -1.71 -5.45 -13.70
N ILE A 96 -2.47 -6.53 -13.44
CA ILE A 96 -2.20 -7.47 -12.34
C ILE A 96 -0.83 -8.11 -12.53
N ASP A 97 -0.56 -8.65 -13.71
CA ASP A 97 0.71 -9.32 -14.02
C ASP A 97 1.87 -8.31 -14.05
N GLY A 98 1.65 -7.14 -14.66
CA GLY A 98 2.65 -6.08 -14.77
C GLY A 98 3.13 -5.56 -13.42
N SER A 99 2.23 -5.37 -12.45
CA SER A 99 2.61 -4.97 -11.09
C SER A 99 3.43 -6.05 -10.37
N TYR A 100 3.11 -7.33 -10.56
CA TYR A 100 3.91 -8.43 -10.03
C TYR A 100 5.31 -8.52 -10.65
N GLU A 101 5.41 -8.40 -11.98
CA GLU A 101 6.70 -8.39 -12.68
C GLU A 101 7.58 -7.19 -12.26
N ALA A 102 6.98 -6.02 -12.09
CA ALA A 102 7.68 -4.83 -11.62
C ALA A 102 8.21 -4.98 -10.19
N MET A 103 7.44 -5.60 -9.29
CA MET A 103 7.89 -5.97 -7.95
C MET A 103 9.11 -6.89 -7.99
N LYS A 104 9.05 -7.99 -8.77
CA LYS A 104 10.18 -8.92 -8.93
C LYS A 104 11.41 -8.22 -9.49
N THR A 105 11.24 -7.34 -10.47
CA THR A 105 12.32 -6.55 -11.04
C THR A 105 13.02 -5.69 -9.98
N CYS A 106 12.26 -5.08 -9.06
CA CYS A 106 12.83 -4.33 -7.94
C CYS A 106 13.65 -5.22 -6.99
N ILE A 107 13.14 -6.42 -6.68
CA ILE A 107 13.85 -7.40 -5.83
C ILE A 107 15.15 -7.83 -6.49
N ASP A 108 15.12 -8.15 -7.78
CA ASP A 108 16.29 -8.56 -8.55
C ASP A 108 17.34 -7.44 -8.61
N ALA A 109 16.91 -6.19 -8.80
CA ALA A 109 17.80 -5.03 -8.77
C ALA A 109 18.50 -4.88 -7.40
N VAL A 110 17.75 -5.00 -6.31
CA VAL A 110 18.31 -4.96 -4.94
C VAL A 110 19.34 -6.07 -4.72
N ASN A 111 19.02 -7.30 -5.14
CA ASN A 111 19.93 -8.44 -5.00
C ASN A 111 21.22 -8.24 -5.79
N ARG A 112 21.13 -7.73 -7.02
CA ARG A 112 22.31 -7.42 -7.84
C ARG A 112 23.19 -6.34 -7.21
N ILE A 113 22.58 -5.25 -6.71
CA ILE A 113 23.37 -4.18 -6.06
C ILE A 113 24.10 -4.74 -4.83
N LYS A 114 23.39 -5.50 -3.99
CA LYS A 114 23.97 -6.11 -2.78
C LYS A 114 25.10 -7.12 -3.05
N GLN A 115 25.10 -7.77 -4.21
CA GLN A 115 26.21 -8.65 -4.62
C GLN A 115 27.50 -7.89 -4.98
N HIS A 116 27.39 -6.58 -5.25
CA HIS A 116 28.48 -5.69 -5.64
C HIS A 116 28.76 -4.59 -4.61
N MET A 117 28.22 -4.73 -3.41
CA MET A 117 28.55 -3.94 -2.21
C MET A 117 29.58 -4.70 -1.39
#